data_AF-A0A0M2ZDG0-F1
#
_entry.id   AF-A0A0M2ZDG0-F1
#
_cell.length_a   1.000
_cell.length_b   1.000
_cell.length_c   1.000
_cell.angle_alpha   90.00
_cell.angle_beta   90.00
_cell.angle_gamma   90.00
#
_symmetry.space_group_name_H-M   'P 1'
#
loop_
_entity.id
_entity.type
_entity.pdbx_description
1 polymer ?
#
loop_
_entity_poly.entity_id
_entity_poly.type
_entity_poly.pdbx_seq_one_letter_code
_entity_poly.pdbx_strand_id
1 'polypeptide(L)' 'MDEEDFAVAVGAAAQHAVWNTEHPLTHRLAEDDPRREKYLREYHSSVGHQVLAAIAHLEASSPCGGRQG' A
#
# COMPACT_ATOMS: atom_id res chain seq x y z
N MET A 1 -8.59 6.17 -12.86
CA MET A 1 -7.70 5.57 -11.87
C MET A 1 -7.79 4.08 -12.11
N ASP A 2 -6.68 3.45 -12.49
CA ASP A 2 -6.64 2.00 -12.66
C ASP A 2 -6.44 1.32 -11.29
N GLU A 3 -6.55 -0.01 -11.27
CA GLU A 3 -6.44 -0.81 -10.04
C GLU A 3 -5.04 -0.70 -9.42
N GLU A 4 -4.00 -0.50 -10.24
CA GLU A 4 -2.62 -0.33 -9.81
C GLU A 4 -2.41 1.04 -9.14
N ASP A 5 -2.93 2.12 -9.71
CA ASP A 5 -2.91 3.47 -9.13
C ASP A 5 -3.68 3.50 -7.81
N PHE A 6 -4.79 2.76 -7.70
CA PHE A 6 -5.52 2.62 -6.44
C PHE A 6 -4.68 1.90 -5.38
N ALA A 7 -4.03 0.79 -5.73
CA ALA A 7 -3.10 0.12 -4.82
C ALA A 7 -1.95 1.04 -4.40
N VAL A 8 -1.37 1.82 -5.32
CA VAL A 8 -0.35 2.83 -4.99
C VAL A 8 -0.87 3.84 -3.97
N ALA A 9 -2.07 4.39 -4.17
CA ALA A 9 -2.65 5.35 -3.22
C ALA A 9 -2.91 4.73 -1.84
N VAL A 10 -3.42 3.50 -1.79
CA VAL A 10 -3.62 2.75 -0.54
C VAL A 10 -2.30 2.49 0.16
N GLY A 11 -1.26 2.08 -0.57
CA GLY A 11 0.07 1.84 -0.01
C GLY A 11 0.72 3.10 0.54
N ALA A 12 0.59 4.23 -0.17
CA ALA A 12 1.07 5.53 0.31
C ALA A 12 0.35 5.95 1.61
N ALA A 13 -0.97 5.79 1.67
CA ALA A 13 -1.77 6.11 2.85
C ALA A 13 -1.45 5.18 4.03
N ALA A 14 -1.29 3.88 3.78
CA ALA A 14 -0.92 2.89 4.79
C ALA A 14 0.48 3.19 5.36
N GLN A 15 1.44 3.54 4.51
CA GLN A 15 2.76 3.97 4.96
C GLN A 15 2.65 5.22 5.85
N HIS A 16 1.92 6.25 5.42
CA HIS A 16 1.74 7.47 6.21
C HIS A 16 1.08 7.21 7.57
N ALA A 17 0.10 6.30 7.63
CA ALA A 17 -0.62 5.96 8.84
C ALA A 17 0.22 5.16 9.86
N VAL A 18 1.11 4.28 9.38
CA VAL A 18 1.92 3.39 10.24
C VAL A 18 3.29 4.01 10.57
N TRP A 19 3.92 4.69 9.61
CA TRP A 19 5.23 5.31 9.76
C TRP A 19 5.14 6.81 9.53
N ASN A 20 5.30 7.57 10.63
CA ASN A 20 5.57 9.02 10.59
C ASN A 20 6.97 9.37 10.07
N THR A 21 7.74 8.38 9.62
CA THR A 21 9.15 8.47 9.24
C THR A 21 9.35 8.01 7.80
N GLU A 22 10.21 8.71 7.07
CA GLU A 22 10.55 8.39 5.67
C GLU A 22 11.00 6.94 5.46
N HIS A 23 10.72 6.42 4.27
CA HIS A 23 11.02 5.03 3.91
C HIS A 23 12.54 4.76 3.93
N PRO A 24 13.03 3.64 4.51
CA PRO A 24 14.46 3.36 4.61
C PRO A 24 15.18 3.30 3.25
N LEU A 25 14.47 2.91 2.17
CA LEU A 25 15.03 2.89 0.82
C LEU A 25 15.06 4.27 0.15
N THR A 26 14.14 5.19 0.49
CA THR A 26 14.21 6.57 0.01
C THR A 26 15.18 7.41 0.83
N HIS A 27 15.48 7.01 2.07
CA HIS A 27 16.48 7.65 2.92
C HIS A 27 17.90 7.53 2.38
N ARG A 28 18.18 6.51 1.54
CA ARG A 28 19.49 6.29 0.91
C ARG A 28 19.60 6.80 -0.52
N LEU A 29 18.50 7.28 -1.09
CA LEU A 29 18.48 7.86 -2.43
C LEU A 29 18.40 9.39 -2.28
N ALA A 30 19.16 10.11 -3.10
CA ALA A 30 19.03 11.55 -3.18
C ALA A 30 17.59 11.91 -3.60
N GLU A 31 17.08 13.06 -3.12
CA GLU A 31 15.69 13.47 -3.39
C GLU A 31 15.40 13.61 -4.88
N ASP A 32 16.42 13.95 -5.67
CA ASP A 32 16.40 14.14 -7.12
C ASP A 32 16.80 12.88 -7.92
N ASP A 33 17.05 11.73 -7.26
CA ASP A 33 17.37 10.50 -7.99
C ASP A 33 16.14 10.02 -8.77
N PRO A 34 16.21 9.91 -10.12
CA PRO A 34 15.07 9.54 -10.94
C PRO A 34 14.55 8.11 -10.65
N ARG A 35 15.33 7.27 -9.96
CA ARG A 35 14.91 5.94 -9.52
C ARG A 35 14.03 6.00 -8.27
N ARG A 36 14.11 7.07 -7.48
CA ARG A 36 13.35 7.23 -6.22
C ARG A 36 11.85 7.19 -6.47
N GLU A 37 11.37 7.89 -7.50
CA GLU A 37 9.96 7.90 -7.90
C GLU A 37 9.48 6.50 -8.30
N LYS A 38 10.26 5.82 -9.15
CA LYS A 38 9.95 4.45 -9.58
C LYS A 38 9.87 3.49 -8.40
N TYR A 39 10.86 3.51 -7.51
CA TYR A 39 10.89 2.65 -6.33
C TYR A 39 9.74 2.94 -5.37
N LEU A 40 9.41 4.21 -5.15
CA LEU A 40 8.26 4.59 -4.32
C LEU A 40 6.97 4.04 -4.90
N ARG A 41 6.77 4.17 -6.21
CA ARG A 41 5.57 3.64 -6.88
C ARG A 41 5.46 2.12 -6.76
N GLU A 42 6.56 1.39 -7.02
CA GLU A 42 6.58 -0.08 -6.89
C GLU A 42 6.33 -0.52 -5.44
N TYR A 43 6.93 0.18 -4.48
CA TYR A 43 6.74 -0.11 -3.06
C TYR A 43 5.30 0.14 -2.61
N HIS A 44 4.75 1.32 -2.91
CA HIS A 44 3.37 1.65 -2.58
C HIS A 44 2.39 0.70 -3.26
N SER A 45 2.63 0.32 -4.51
CA SER A 45 1.83 -0.70 -5.19
C SER A 45 1.87 -2.03 -4.42
N SER A 46 3.05 -2.52 -4.02
CA SER A 46 3.20 -3.77 -3.26
C SER A 46 2.49 -3.73 -1.90
N VAL A 47 2.67 -2.64 -1.14
CA VAL A 47 2.01 -2.46 0.16
C VAL A 47 0.50 -2.35 -0.01
N GLY A 48 0.03 -1.60 -1.02
CA GLY A 48 -1.39 -1.46 -1.33
C GLY A 48 -2.07 -2.79 -1.59
N HIS A 49 -1.46 -3.64 -2.42
CA HIS A 49 -1.99 -4.98 -2.67
C HIS A 49 -2.04 -5.84 -1.41
N GLN A 50 -1.04 -5.77 -0.54
CA GLN A 50 -1.04 -6.49 0.73
C GLN A 50 -2.14 -6.02 1.67
N VAL A 51 -2.37 -4.70 1.76
CA VAL A 51 -3.45 -4.12 2.55
C VAL A 51 -4.81 -4.55 2.03
N LEU A 52 -5.03 -4.47 0.71
CA LEU A 52 -6.29 -4.89 0.09
C LEU A 52 -6.55 -6.38 0.31
N ALA A 53 -5.52 -7.23 0.16
CA ALA A 53 -5.63 -8.65 0.45
C ALA A 53 -5.97 -8.93 1.92
N ALA A 54 -5.37 -8.19 2.86
CA ALA A 54 -5.66 -8.30 4.29
C ALA A 54 -7.10 -7.88 4.61
N ILE A 55 -7.60 -6.80 4.02
CA ILE A 55 -9.00 -6.35 4.16
C ILE A 55 -9.94 -7.44 3.65
N ALA A 56 -9.72 -7.95 2.43
CA ALA A 56 -10.54 -9.02 1.87
C ALA A 56 -10.53 -10.29 2.74
N HIS A 57 -9.38 -10.64 3.33
CA HIS A 57 -9.27 -11.76 4.27
C HIS A 57 -10.06 -11.51 5.56
N LEU A 58 -10.01 -10.30 6.12
CA LEU A 58 -10.77 -9.92 7.32
C LEU A 58 -12.28 -9.89 7.07
N GLU A 59 -12.71 -9.43 5.89
CA GLU A 59 -14.11 -9.47 5.47
C GLU A 59 -14.61 -10.91 5.32
N ALA A 60 -13.79 -11.79 4.72
CA ALA A 60 -14.13 -13.20 4.53
C ALA A 60 -14.11 -14.01 5.84
N SER A 61 -13.28 -13.62 6.80
CA SER A 61 -13.12 -14.31 8.10
C SER A 61 -13.99 -13.73 9.22
N SER A 62 -14.67 -12.60 8.99
CA SER A 62 -15.54 -11.99 9.99
C SER A 62 -16.80 -12.82 10.23
N PRO A 63 -17.04 -13.33 11.46
CA PRO A 63 -18.23 -14.13 11.79
C PRO A 63 -19.54 -13.32 11.79
N CYS A 64 -19.48 -12.01 11.59
CA CYS A 64 -20.66 -11.14 11.44
C CYS A 64 -21.03 -10.84 9.98
N GLY A 65 -20.30 -11.38 8.99
CA GLY A 65 -20.62 -11.28 7.57
C GLY A 65 -21.42 -12.49 7.09
N GLY A 66 -22.66 -12.63 7.54
CA GLY A 66 -23.58 -13.63 7.02
C GLY A 66 -23.83 -13.44 5.53
N ARG A 67 -23.07 -14.16 4.69
CA ARG A 67 -23.42 -14.40 3.30
C ARG A 67 -24.52 -15.46 3.29
N GLN A 68 -25.75 -15.04 3.59
CA GLN A 68 -26.95 -15.77 3.16
C GLN A 68 -27.17 -15.42 1.68
N GLY A 69 -26.84 -16.39 0.83
CA GLY A 69 -27.17 -16.45 -0.58
C GLY A 69 -27.10 -17.91 -0.99
#